data_AF-A0A3N5IUX9-F1
#
_entry.id   AF-A0A3N5IUX9-F1
#
_cell.length_a   1.000
_cell.length_b   1.000
_cell.length_c   1.000
_cell.angle_alpha   90.00
_cell.angle_beta   90.00
_cell.angle_gamma   90.00
#
_symmetry.space_group_name_H-M   'P 1'
#
loop_
_entity.id
_entity.type
_entity.pdbx_description
1 polymer ?
#
loop_
_entity_poly.entity_id
_entity_poly.type
_entity_poly.pdbx_seq_one_letter_code
_entity_poly.pdbx_strand_id
1 'polypeptide(L)'
;ATHDQLGQLLDTLSRRIVRVLERRGLLIADAVDPHLEFENGSSLDQIQAASIAYRIAIGPHAGRKALTLYSLPPLEEAPSIPLLATMYGFSLHAGTVCEAHQRSKLERLCRYITRPPVATKRLSIDDRGRVVYRYKRPFRDGSTHVVLEPLDFIARLSALVPRPRSNLTRFHGVFAPNFKHRHKIVPRQPRGKVDSDKPLAPMSWAQRLKRVFAIDIEKCAECGGKLRVIACIEDPLLIRQILSHVQQRDSPADFDARGPPGAAIVA
;
A
#
# COMPACT_ATOMS: atom_id res chain seq x y z
N ALA A 1 -14.39 19.40 -25.88
CA ALA A 1 -13.21 19.97 -25.19
C ALA A 1 -12.08 20.08 -26.20
N THR A 2 -11.44 21.24 -26.33
CA THR A 2 -10.26 21.42 -27.21
C THR A 2 -8.96 21.11 -26.43
N HIS A 3 -7.85 20.91 -27.14
CA HIS A 3 -6.54 20.68 -26.52
C HIS A 3 -6.15 21.84 -25.57
N ASP A 4 -6.39 23.08 -25.97
CA ASP A 4 -6.13 24.27 -25.16
C ASP A 4 -6.94 24.32 -23.87
N GLN A 5 -8.22 23.93 -23.91
CA GLN A 5 -9.06 23.84 -22.71
C GLN A 5 -8.52 22.80 -21.72
N LEU A 6 -7.99 21.67 -22.21
CA LEU A 6 -7.35 20.67 -21.38
C LEU A 6 -6.03 21.17 -20.80
N GLY A 7 -5.26 21.94 -21.57
CA GLY A 7 -4.04 22.60 -21.10
C GLY A 7 -4.32 23.57 -19.95
N GLN A 8 -5.31 24.46 -20.09
CA GLN A 8 -5.71 25.42 -19.04
C GLN A 8 -6.21 24.72 -17.77
N LEU A 9 -7.02 23.67 -17.95
CA LEU A 9 -7.49 22.86 -16.81
C LEU A 9 -6.33 22.16 -16.11
N LEU A 10 -5.39 21.60 -16.87
CA LEU A 10 -4.21 20.93 -16.32
C LEU A 10 -3.29 21.90 -15.57
N ASP A 11 -3.07 23.10 -16.09
CA ASP A 11 -2.34 24.17 -15.38
C ASP A 11 -3.03 24.52 -14.05
N THR A 12 -4.35 24.70 -14.07
CA THR A 12 -5.12 25.00 -12.84
C THR A 12 -5.03 23.86 -11.81
N LEU A 13 -5.17 22.62 -12.25
CA LEU A 13 -5.11 21.44 -11.39
C LEU A 13 -3.71 21.23 -10.83
N SER A 14 -2.66 21.33 -11.65
CA SER A 14 -1.28 21.18 -11.21
C SER A 14 -0.91 22.20 -10.13
N ARG A 15 -1.22 23.50 -10.32
CA ARG A 15 -1.01 24.53 -9.29
C ARG A 15 -1.75 24.24 -7.99
N ARG A 16 -3.00 23.77 -8.06
CA ARG A 16 -3.79 23.43 -6.87
C ARG A 16 -3.20 22.23 -6.13
N ILE A 17 -2.74 21.21 -6.85
CA ILE A 17 -2.12 20.02 -6.26
C ILE A 17 -0.82 20.42 -5.56
N VAL A 18 0.07 21.14 -6.24
CA VAL A 18 1.34 21.62 -5.67
C VAL A 18 1.08 22.42 -4.39
N ARG A 19 0.19 23.41 -4.43
CA ARG A 19 -0.17 24.24 -3.26
C ARG A 19 -0.76 23.45 -2.09
N VAL A 20 -1.43 22.32 -2.34
CA VAL A 20 -1.93 21.44 -1.27
C VAL A 20 -0.79 20.61 -0.68
N LEU A 21 0.14 20.14 -1.51
CA LEU A 21 1.29 19.36 -1.06
C LEU A 21 2.28 20.21 -0.25
N GLU A 22 2.57 21.43 -0.70
CA GLU A 22 3.38 22.41 0.05
C GLU A 22 2.79 22.72 1.43
N ARG A 23 1.48 23.04 1.50
CA ARG A 23 0.79 23.32 2.77
C ARG A 23 0.77 22.14 3.74
N ARG A 24 0.96 20.92 3.24
CA ARG A 24 1.04 19.70 4.06
C ARG A 24 2.48 19.34 4.44
N GLY A 25 3.47 20.12 4.00
CA GLY A 25 4.88 19.81 4.20
C GLY A 25 5.35 18.56 3.44
N LEU A 26 4.60 18.11 2.43
CA LEU A 26 4.92 16.89 1.66
C LEU A 26 5.77 17.15 0.41
N LEU A 27 5.91 18.43 0.04
CA LEU A 27 6.65 18.86 -1.13
C LEU A 27 7.33 20.19 -0.80
N ILE A 28 8.64 20.24 -1.02
CA ILE A 28 9.43 21.46 -1.01
C ILE A 28 9.54 21.89 -2.48
N ALA A 29 9.08 23.09 -2.79
CA ALA A 29 9.19 23.64 -4.15
C ALA A 29 10.64 24.04 -4.42
N ASP A 30 11.12 23.72 -5.62
CA ASP A 30 12.52 23.94 -5.95
C ASP A 30 12.80 25.11 -6.86
N ALA A 31 14.06 25.57 -6.82
CA ALA A 31 14.58 26.59 -7.68
C ALA A 31 15.22 26.05 -8.98
N VAL A 32 15.75 24.81 -9.05
CA VAL A 32 16.37 24.29 -10.31
C VAL A 32 16.19 22.77 -10.52
N ASP A 33 16.29 21.92 -9.50
CA ASP A 33 15.85 20.49 -9.49
C ASP A 33 16.14 19.86 -8.11
N PRO A 34 15.14 19.43 -7.31
CA PRO A 34 15.36 18.62 -6.14
C PRO A 34 14.70 17.26 -6.32
N HIS A 35 15.44 16.27 -5.89
CA HIS A 35 14.85 15.12 -5.25
C HIS A 35 13.69 15.53 -4.31
N LEU A 36 12.52 14.90 -4.51
CA LEU A 36 11.44 14.92 -3.53
C LEU A 36 11.98 14.30 -2.23
N GLU A 37 12.38 15.14 -1.27
CA GLU A 37 12.70 14.70 0.08
C GLU A 37 11.39 14.40 0.79
N PHE A 38 11.05 13.12 0.86
CA PHE A 38 10.01 12.65 1.75
C PHE A 38 10.63 12.47 3.14
N GLU A 39 10.06 13.10 4.17
CA GLU A 39 10.32 12.71 5.55
C GLU A 39 9.83 11.27 5.74
N ASN A 40 10.78 10.34 5.69
CA ASN A 40 10.50 8.92 5.73
C ASN A 40 10.12 8.53 7.15
N GLY A 41 8.82 8.43 7.43
CA GLY A 41 8.33 7.90 8.70
C GLY A 41 8.60 6.41 8.86
N SER A 42 8.48 5.61 7.79
CA SER A 42 8.66 4.16 7.81
C SER A 42 9.57 3.65 6.69
N SER A 43 10.18 2.47 6.84
CA SER A 43 11.02 1.84 5.79
C SER A 43 10.25 1.61 4.47
N LEU A 44 8.93 1.44 4.54
CA LEU A 44 8.08 1.31 3.34
C LEU A 44 8.01 2.62 2.55
N ASP A 45 8.08 3.76 3.23
CA ASP A 45 8.01 5.09 2.61
C ASP A 45 9.25 5.36 1.78
N GLN A 46 10.41 4.95 2.28
CA GLN A 46 11.66 5.02 1.54
C GLN A 46 11.60 4.16 0.26
N ILE A 47 11.07 2.94 0.35
CA ILE A 47 10.91 2.05 -0.80
C ILE A 47 9.91 2.64 -1.83
N GLN A 48 8.81 3.21 -1.35
CA GLN A 48 7.81 3.86 -2.20
C GLN A 48 8.36 5.11 -2.87
N ALA A 49 9.06 5.97 -2.13
CA ALA A 49 9.72 7.17 -2.64
C ALA A 49 10.76 6.82 -3.73
N ALA A 50 11.63 5.85 -3.45
CA ALA A 50 12.62 5.38 -4.42
C ALA A 50 11.94 4.81 -5.68
N SER A 51 10.85 4.06 -5.53
CA SER A 51 10.08 3.52 -6.66
C SER A 51 9.46 4.64 -7.52
N ILE A 52 8.90 5.68 -6.91
CA ILE A 52 8.33 6.85 -7.62
C ILE A 52 9.44 7.62 -8.37
N ALA A 53 10.60 7.77 -7.75
CA ALA A 53 11.78 8.43 -8.34
C ALA A 53 12.55 7.53 -9.33
N TYR A 54 12.05 6.32 -9.63
CA TYR A 54 12.72 5.31 -10.47
C TYR A 54 14.13 4.92 -10.00
N ARG A 55 14.43 5.05 -8.71
CA ARG A 55 15.72 4.73 -8.09
C ARG A 55 15.69 3.39 -7.34
N ILE A 56 16.87 2.83 -7.11
CA ILE A 56 17.09 1.64 -6.29
C ILE A 56 16.90 2.03 -4.82
N ALA A 57 16.08 1.26 -4.10
CA ALA A 57 15.68 1.59 -2.74
C ALA A 57 16.68 1.10 -1.67
N ILE A 58 17.31 -0.04 -1.89
CA ILE A 58 18.08 -0.78 -0.87
C ILE A 58 19.41 -1.28 -1.43
N GLY A 59 20.34 -1.62 -0.55
CA GLY A 59 21.63 -2.23 -0.92
C GLY A 59 22.69 -1.25 -1.41
N PRO A 60 23.81 -1.76 -1.95
CA PRO A 60 25.01 -0.97 -2.29
C PRO A 60 24.79 0.02 -3.45
N HIS A 61 23.69 -0.13 -4.17
CA HIS A 61 23.31 0.72 -5.30
C HIS A 61 22.14 1.66 -4.98
N ALA A 62 21.75 1.78 -3.70
CA ALA A 62 20.68 2.68 -3.27
C ALA A 62 20.87 4.10 -3.82
N GLY A 63 19.77 4.70 -4.28
CA GLY A 63 19.76 6.03 -4.90
C GLY A 63 20.13 6.07 -6.38
N ARG A 64 20.75 5.02 -6.93
CA ARG A 64 21.07 4.95 -8.38
C ARG A 64 19.84 4.59 -9.21
N LYS A 65 19.84 4.96 -10.49
CA LYS A 65 18.82 4.47 -11.44
C LYS A 65 19.07 2.99 -11.77
N ALA A 66 18.00 2.25 -12.03
CA ALA A 66 18.11 0.88 -12.53
C ALA A 66 18.81 0.85 -13.89
N LEU A 67 19.51 -0.24 -14.19
CA LEU A 67 20.16 -0.42 -15.49
C LEU A 67 19.08 -0.59 -16.57
N THR A 68 19.05 0.32 -17.52
CA THR A 68 18.12 0.29 -18.66
C THR A 68 18.87 -0.04 -19.93
N LEU A 69 18.38 -1.02 -20.69
CA LEU A 69 18.98 -1.41 -21.96
C LEU A 69 18.30 -0.66 -23.10
N TYR A 70 19.11 -0.01 -23.91
CA TYR A 70 18.73 0.75 -25.10
C TYR A 70 19.07 -0.08 -26.32
N SER A 71 18.07 -0.46 -27.11
CA SER A 71 18.27 -1.34 -28.27
C SER A 71 17.73 -0.75 -29.57
N LEU A 72 17.07 0.41 -29.48
CA LEU A 72 16.49 1.12 -30.60
C LEU A 72 16.86 2.60 -30.51
N PRO A 73 16.93 3.32 -31.64
CA PRO A 73 17.07 4.76 -31.61
C PRO A 73 15.84 5.42 -30.94
N PRO A 74 16.02 6.56 -30.24
CA PRO A 74 14.90 7.33 -29.72
C PRO A 74 13.95 7.77 -30.84
N LEU A 75 12.66 7.82 -30.54
CA LEU A 75 11.66 8.36 -31.46
C LEU A 75 11.66 9.89 -31.35
N GLU A 76 11.93 10.57 -32.46
CA GLU A 76 12.04 12.05 -32.53
C GLU A 76 10.67 12.75 -32.44
N GLU A 77 9.60 12.14 -32.95
CA GLU A 77 8.27 12.75 -32.98
C GLU A 77 7.28 12.08 -32.02
N ALA A 78 6.66 12.89 -31.17
CA ALA A 78 5.58 12.44 -30.30
C ALA A 78 4.28 12.34 -31.11
N PRO A 79 3.64 11.16 -31.23
CA PRO A 79 2.30 11.10 -31.79
C PRO A 79 1.36 11.94 -30.92
N SER A 80 0.64 12.87 -31.55
CA SER A 80 -0.43 13.64 -30.89
C SER A 80 -1.51 12.67 -30.44
N ILE A 81 -1.55 12.36 -29.16
CA ILE A 81 -2.64 11.59 -28.58
C ILE A 81 -3.81 12.57 -28.45
N PRO A 82 -4.94 12.34 -29.15
CA PRO A 82 -6.06 13.27 -29.13
C PRO A 82 -6.58 13.41 -27.70
N LEU A 83 -6.86 14.66 -27.30
CA LEU A 83 -7.38 15.00 -25.98
C LEU A 83 -6.47 14.57 -24.81
N LEU A 84 -5.16 14.56 -25.02
CA LEU A 84 -4.15 14.45 -23.97
C LEU A 84 -3.43 15.80 -23.83
N ALA A 85 -3.39 16.34 -22.62
CA ALA A 85 -2.51 17.45 -22.25
C ALA A 85 -1.44 16.94 -21.27
N THR A 86 -0.20 17.39 -21.42
CA THR A 86 0.91 17.07 -20.52
C THR A 86 1.66 18.35 -20.16
N MET A 87 1.85 18.61 -18.86
CA MET A 87 2.48 19.83 -18.36
C MET A 87 3.05 19.59 -16.94
N TYR A 88 4.25 20.10 -16.66
CA TYR A 88 4.91 19.99 -15.33
C TYR A 88 4.91 18.56 -14.74
N GLY A 89 5.07 17.53 -15.57
CA GLY A 89 5.02 16.13 -15.14
C GLY A 89 3.60 15.57 -14.89
N PHE A 90 2.56 16.38 -15.01
CA PHE A 90 1.16 15.95 -14.98
C PHE A 90 0.67 15.58 -16.38
N SER A 91 -0.23 14.61 -16.46
CA SER A 91 -0.93 14.25 -17.69
C SER A 91 -2.45 14.21 -17.46
N LEU A 92 -3.22 14.91 -18.29
CA LEU A 92 -4.68 14.88 -18.28
C LEU A 92 -5.19 14.27 -19.59
N HIS A 93 -5.77 13.08 -19.48
CA HIS A 93 -6.32 12.34 -20.62
C HIS A 93 -7.85 12.41 -20.61
N ALA A 94 -8.44 13.13 -21.56
CA ALA A 94 -9.90 13.26 -21.70
C ALA A 94 -10.48 12.43 -22.86
N GLY A 95 -9.64 11.83 -23.70
CA GLY A 95 -10.09 11.01 -24.84
C GLY A 95 -10.60 9.61 -24.50
N THR A 96 -10.45 9.15 -23.25
CA THR A 96 -10.84 7.79 -22.84
C THR A 96 -12.17 7.84 -22.12
N VAL A 97 -13.26 7.81 -22.89
CA VAL A 97 -14.63 7.72 -22.38
C VAL A 97 -15.22 6.36 -22.77
N CYS A 98 -15.82 5.68 -21.80
CA CYS A 98 -16.55 4.43 -22.02
C CYS A 98 -18.01 4.62 -21.61
N GLU A 99 -18.91 4.71 -22.59
CA GLU A 99 -20.34 4.80 -22.33
C GLU A 99 -20.96 3.42 -22.03
N ALA A 100 -22.13 3.40 -21.39
CA ALA A 100 -22.78 2.17 -20.93
C ALA A 100 -23.06 1.16 -22.06
N HIS A 101 -23.39 1.64 -23.26
CA HIS A 101 -23.67 0.81 -24.42
C HIS A 101 -22.41 0.28 -25.14
N GLN A 102 -21.22 0.82 -24.85
CA GLN A 102 -19.98 0.51 -25.56
C GLN A 102 -19.28 -0.73 -25.00
N ARG A 103 -19.93 -1.90 -25.13
CA ARG A 103 -19.49 -3.17 -24.49
C ARG A 103 -18.05 -3.55 -24.80
N SER A 104 -17.59 -3.36 -26.05
CA SER A 104 -16.20 -3.65 -26.45
C SER A 104 -15.17 -2.76 -25.76
N LYS A 105 -15.47 -1.46 -25.56
CA LYS A 105 -14.59 -0.53 -24.82
C LYS A 105 -14.59 -0.86 -23.33
N LEU A 106 -15.76 -1.21 -22.77
CA LEU A 106 -15.89 -1.62 -21.38
C LEU A 106 -15.07 -2.88 -21.11
N GLU A 107 -15.14 -3.88 -21.99
CA GLU A 107 -14.34 -5.10 -21.89
C GLU A 107 -12.84 -4.78 -21.89
N ARG A 108 -12.38 -3.89 -22.78
CA ARG A 108 -10.97 -3.45 -22.82
C ARG A 108 -10.54 -2.75 -21.54
N LEU A 109 -11.41 -1.94 -20.94
CA LEU A 109 -11.17 -1.29 -19.65
C LEU A 109 -11.12 -2.31 -18.51
N CYS A 110 -12.04 -3.26 -18.46
CA CYS A 110 -12.05 -4.35 -17.48
C CYS A 110 -10.77 -5.20 -17.60
N ARG A 111 -10.34 -5.55 -18.81
CA ARG A 111 -9.07 -6.25 -19.07
C ARG A 111 -7.85 -5.45 -18.62
N TYR A 112 -7.91 -4.13 -18.70
CA TYR A 112 -6.84 -3.25 -18.22
C TYR A 112 -6.79 -3.24 -16.68
N ILE A 113 -7.93 -3.05 -16.02
CA ILE A 113 -8.04 -3.03 -14.55
C ILE A 113 -7.62 -4.37 -13.93
N THR A 114 -7.98 -5.48 -14.58
CA THR A 114 -7.66 -6.84 -14.10
C THR A 114 -6.27 -7.32 -14.49
N ARG A 115 -5.46 -6.47 -15.15
CA ARG A 115 -4.13 -6.87 -15.62
C ARG A 115 -3.18 -7.05 -14.43
N PRO A 116 -2.46 -8.18 -14.32
CA PRO A 116 -1.47 -8.36 -13.27
C PRO A 116 -0.35 -7.32 -13.41
N PRO A 117 0.27 -6.89 -12.29
CA PRO A 117 1.30 -5.86 -12.28
C PRO A 117 2.55 -6.26 -13.10
N VAL A 118 2.86 -7.55 -13.14
CA VAL A 118 3.99 -8.12 -13.88
C VAL A 118 3.49 -9.18 -14.85
N ALA A 119 4.00 -9.15 -16.08
CA ALA A 119 3.77 -10.22 -17.04
C ALA A 119 4.95 -11.19 -17.03
N THR A 120 4.74 -12.42 -16.54
CA THR A 120 5.77 -13.46 -16.43
C THR A 120 6.47 -13.78 -17.75
N LYS A 121 5.74 -13.76 -18.87
CA LYS A 121 6.32 -13.93 -20.23
C LYS A 121 7.39 -12.90 -20.61
N ARG A 122 7.47 -11.79 -19.89
CA ARG A 122 8.44 -10.70 -20.11
C ARG A 122 9.50 -10.64 -19.03
N LEU A 123 9.49 -11.58 -18.09
CA LEU A 123 10.43 -11.68 -16.98
C LEU A 123 11.39 -12.84 -17.27
N SER A 124 12.69 -12.58 -17.16
CA SER A 124 13.74 -13.58 -17.31
C SER A 124 14.89 -13.30 -16.33
N ILE A 125 15.78 -14.26 -16.18
CA ILE A 125 17.02 -14.12 -15.40
C ILE A 125 18.19 -14.20 -16.38
N ASP A 126 19.18 -13.32 -16.25
CA ASP A 126 20.40 -13.37 -17.05
C ASP A 126 21.46 -14.31 -16.46
N ASP A 127 22.56 -14.52 -17.18
CA ASP A 127 23.65 -15.42 -16.75
C ASP A 127 24.32 -15.01 -15.43
N ARG A 128 24.11 -13.76 -14.99
CA ARG A 128 24.62 -13.21 -13.72
C ARG A 128 23.60 -13.29 -12.59
N GLY A 129 22.44 -13.90 -12.81
CA GLY A 129 21.38 -14.02 -11.81
C GLY A 129 20.52 -12.75 -11.65
N ARG A 130 20.67 -11.76 -12.52
CA ARG A 130 19.89 -10.51 -12.47
C ARG A 130 18.55 -10.68 -13.15
N VAL A 131 17.57 -9.95 -12.64
CA VAL A 131 16.20 -9.95 -13.16
C VAL A 131 16.11 -9.01 -14.35
N VAL A 132 15.77 -9.55 -15.52
CA VAL A 132 15.55 -8.79 -16.75
C VAL A 132 14.05 -8.72 -17.02
N TYR A 133 13.52 -7.51 -17.14
CA TYR A 133 12.12 -7.29 -17.48
C TYR A 133 11.96 -6.53 -18.79
N ARG A 134 11.36 -7.21 -19.79
CA ARG A 134 11.08 -6.68 -21.13
C ARG A 134 9.84 -5.78 -21.14
N TYR A 135 9.95 -4.60 -21.71
CA TYR A 135 8.79 -3.73 -21.93
C TYR A 135 7.87 -4.32 -23.00
N LYS A 136 6.56 -4.03 -22.90
CA LYS A 136 5.59 -4.52 -23.89
C LYS A 136 5.89 -3.93 -25.27
N ARG A 137 6.32 -2.68 -25.28
CA ARG A 137 6.80 -1.92 -26.43
C ARG A 137 8.04 -1.15 -25.96
N PRO A 138 9.02 -0.92 -26.85
CA PRO A 138 10.11 0.00 -26.57
C PRO A 138 9.57 1.34 -26.10
N PHE A 139 10.27 1.95 -25.15
CA PHE A 139 9.96 3.30 -24.71
C PHE A 139 10.52 4.31 -25.71
N ARG A 140 10.12 5.59 -25.57
CA ARG A 140 10.47 6.65 -26.53
C ARG A 140 11.96 6.91 -26.62
N ASP A 141 12.67 6.74 -25.52
CA ASP A 141 14.12 6.87 -25.45
C ASP A 141 14.86 5.67 -26.07
N GLY A 142 14.14 4.70 -26.64
CA GLY A 142 14.73 3.50 -27.23
C GLY A 142 14.98 2.38 -26.23
N SER A 143 14.62 2.57 -24.96
CA SER A 143 14.76 1.54 -23.94
C SER A 143 13.79 0.38 -24.15
N THR A 144 14.28 -0.85 -23.99
CA THR A 144 13.52 -2.07 -24.28
C THR A 144 13.35 -2.97 -23.06
N HIS A 145 14.30 -2.94 -22.14
CA HIS A 145 14.32 -3.76 -20.94
C HIS A 145 14.92 -2.99 -19.76
N VAL A 146 14.50 -3.34 -18.55
CA VAL A 146 15.18 -2.97 -17.31
C VAL A 146 15.84 -4.20 -16.70
N VAL A 147 17.04 -4.02 -16.17
CA VAL A 147 17.83 -5.05 -15.47
C VAL A 147 18.00 -4.63 -14.02
N LEU A 148 17.68 -5.53 -13.10
CA LEU A 148 17.62 -5.29 -11.67
C LEU A 148 18.32 -6.42 -10.92
N GLU A 149 18.95 -6.12 -9.80
CA GLU A 149 19.30 -7.16 -8.83
C GLU A 149 18.01 -7.80 -8.28
N PRO A 150 18.03 -9.08 -7.86
CA PRO A 150 16.84 -9.75 -7.34
C PRO A 150 16.15 -9.01 -6.20
N LEU A 151 16.95 -8.44 -5.27
CA LEU A 151 16.42 -7.66 -4.15
C LEU A 151 15.82 -6.33 -4.59
N ASP A 152 16.39 -5.67 -5.59
CA ASP A 152 15.83 -4.42 -6.14
C ASP A 152 14.49 -4.66 -6.82
N PHE A 153 14.37 -5.79 -7.52
CA PHE A 153 13.11 -6.21 -8.12
C PHE A 153 12.04 -6.47 -7.05
N ILE A 154 12.37 -7.21 -5.99
CA ILE A 154 11.45 -7.47 -4.87
C ILE A 154 11.07 -6.16 -4.16
N ALA A 155 12.02 -5.26 -3.92
CA ALA A 155 11.76 -3.96 -3.29
C ALA A 155 10.74 -3.14 -4.09
N ARG A 156 10.85 -3.12 -5.43
CA ARG A 156 9.86 -2.45 -6.30
C ARG A 156 8.48 -3.09 -6.23
N LEU A 157 8.39 -4.40 -6.08
CA LEU A 157 7.10 -5.09 -5.87
C LEU A 157 6.51 -4.76 -4.49
N SER A 158 7.35 -4.72 -3.46
CA SER A 158 6.94 -4.36 -2.10
C SER A 158 6.39 -2.94 -2.02
N ALA A 159 6.85 -2.01 -2.87
CA ALA A 159 6.30 -0.65 -2.96
C ALA A 159 4.79 -0.64 -3.31
N LEU A 160 4.31 -1.64 -4.05
CA LEU A 160 2.90 -1.78 -4.44
C LEU A 160 2.03 -2.34 -3.30
N VAL A 161 2.63 -2.88 -2.25
CA VAL A 161 1.89 -3.42 -1.11
C VAL A 161 1.30 -2.26 -0.32
N PRO A 162 -0.03 -2.18 -0.19
CA PRO A 162 -0.67 -1.11 0.54
C PRO A 162 -0.35 -1.21 2.04
N ARG A 163 -0.31 -0.06 2.72
CA ARG A 163 -0.07 -0.02 4.17
C ARG A 163 -1.13 -0.86 4.91
N PRO A 164 -0.75 -1.55 6.00
CA PRO A 164 -1.71 -2.19 6.88
C PRO A 164 -2.79 -1.20 7.33
N ARG A 165 -4.04 -1.67 7.43
CA ARG A 165 -5.20 -0.87 7.86
C ARG A 165 -5.58 0.29 6.93
N SER A 166 -5.00 0.37 5.73
CA SER A 166 -5.44 1.33 4.71
C SER A 166 -6.62 0.80 3.91
N ASN A 167 -7.62 1.66 3.67
CA ASN A 167 -8.75 1.30 2.81
C ASN A 167 -8.27 1.20 1.36
N LEU A 168 -8.32 -0.02 0.79
CA LEU A 168 -7.92 -0.30 -0.59
C LEU A 168 -8.92 0.27 -1.61
N THR A 169 -10.20 0.31 -1.23
CA THR A 169 -11.26 0.93 -2.03
C THR A 169 -11.58 2.30 -1.47
N ARG A 170 -11.19 3.34 -2.19
CA ARG A 170 -11.55 4.73 -1.88
C ARG A 170 -12.52 5.23 -2.94
N PHE A 171 -13.77 5.47 -2.53
CA PHE A 171 -14.74 6.09 -3.41
C PHE A 171 -14.52 7.61 -3.44
N HIS A 172 -14.55 8.19 -4.64
CA HIS A 172 -14.42 9.61 -4.87
C HIS A 172 -15.67 10.19 -5.54
N GLY A 173 -15.84 11.51 -5.42
CA GLY A 173 -16.96 12.24 -6.02
C GLY A 173 -18.30 11.73 -5.53
N VAL A 174 -19.20 11.44 -6.48
CA VAL A 174 -20.58 11.05 -6.21
C VAL A 174 -20.72 9.78 -5.34
N PHE A 175 -19.74 8.88 -5.41
CA PHE A 175 -19.72 7.63 -4.64
C PHE A 175 -18.99 7.76 -3.29
N ALA A 176 -18.34 8.89 -3.00
CA ALA A 176 -17.60 9.09 -1.76
C ALA A 176 -18.54 8.99 -0.53
N PRO A 177 -18.10 8.39 0.60
CA PRO A 177 -18.95 8.21 1.78
C PRO A 177 -19.59 9.51 2.29
N ASN A 178 -18.86 10.63 2.20
CA ASN A 178 -19.29 11.95 2.68
C ASN A 178 -19.85 12.86 1.57
N PHE A 179 -20.23 12.32 0.41
CA PHE A 179 -20.82 13.14 -0.65
C PHE A 179 -22.21 13.65 -0.25
N LYS A 180 -22.45 14.96 -0.35
CA LYS A 180 -23.70 15.63 0.11
C LYS A 180 -24.98 14.96 -0.40
N HIS A 181 -24.98 14.47 -1.64
CA HIS A 181 -26.15 13.85 -2.26
C HIS A 181 -26.12 12.32 -2.28
N ARG A 182 -25.21 11.68 -1.55
CA ARG A 182 -25.08 10.20 -1.51
C ARG A 182 -26.39 9.49 -1.15
N HIS A 183 -27.19 10.09 -0.26
CA HIS A 183 -28.50 9.56 0.17
C HIS A 183 -29.51 9.42 -0.98
N LYS A 184 -29.33 10.14 -2.10
CA LYS A 184 -30.19 10.04 -3.29
C LYS A 184 -29.79 8.91 -4.24
N ILE A 185 -28.58 8.35 -4.07
CA ILE A 185 -27.92 7.49 -5.07
C ILE A 185 -27.66 6.10 -4.49
N VAL A 186 -27.26 6.03 -3.23
CA VAL A 186 -27.05 4.75 -2.54
C VAL A 186 -28.34 4.38 -1.83
N PRO A 187 -29.00 3.26 -2.21
CA PRO A 187 -30.19 2.79 -1.52
C PRO A 187 -29.88 2.59 -0.03
N ARG A 188 -30.76 3.06 0.85
CA ARG A 188 -30.66 2.76 2.28
C ARG A 188 -30.91 1.26 2.45
N GLN A 189 -29.86 0.50 2.79
CA GLN A 189 -30.01 -0.87 3.25
C GLN A 189 -30.85 -0.85 4.54
N PRO A 190 -31.96 -1.60 4.61
CA PRO A 190 -32.70 -1.75 5.86
C PRO A 190 -31.74 -2.36 6.90
N ARG A 191 -31.56 -1.68 8.04
CA ARG A 191 -30.80 -2.21 9.17
C ARG A 191 -31.52 -3.48 9.63
N GLY A 192 -30.90 -4.65 9.51
CA GLY A 192 -31.43 -5.87 10.15
C GLY A 192 -31.46 -7.16 9.34
N LYS A 193 -30.85 -7.25 8.14
CA LYS A 193 -30.59 -8.55 7.51
C LYS A 193 -29.09 -8.79 7.41
N VAL A 194 -28.53 -9.42 8.45
CA VAL A 194 -27.33 -10.22 8.23
C VAL A 194 -27.81 -11.40 7.40
N ASP A 195 -27.32 -11.55 6.17
CA ASP A 195 -27.67 -12.70 5.33
C ASP A 195 -27.46 -13.99 6.12
N SER A 196 -28.55 -14.69 6.44
CA SER A 196 -28.54 -16.04 7.01
C SER A 196 -27.85 -17.04 6.09
N ASP A 197 -27.71 -16.68 4.80
CA ASP A 197 -27.16 -17.49 3.72
C ASP A 197 -25.64 -17.37 3.59
N LYS A 198 -24.95 -16.71 4.53
CA LYS A 198 -23.48 -16.78 4.53
C LYS A 198 -23.08 -18.22 4.86
N PRO A 199 -22.41 -18.94 3.95
CA PRO A 199 -21.90 -20.27 4.27
C PRO A 199 -21.02 -20.14 5.52
N LEU A 200 -21.10 -21.15 6.41
CA LEU A 200 -20.23 -21.22 7.57
C LEU A 200 -18.80 -20.98 7.06
N ALA A 201 -18.16 -19.93 7.57
CA ALA A 201 -16.81 -19.60 7.18
C ALA A 201 -15.94 -20.87 7.35
N PRO A 202 -15.22 -21.32 6.32
CA PRO A 202 -14.48 -22.59 6.36
C PRO A 202 -13.32 -22.61 7.37
N MET A 203 -13.04 -21.47 7.99
CA MET A 203 -12.05 -21.32 9.05
C MET A 203 -12.59 -20.44 10.16
N SER A 204 -12.37 -20.87 11.41
CA SER A 204 -12.63 -20.07 12.61
C SER A 204 -11.75 -18.81 12.64
N TRP A 205 -12.11 -17.83 13.47
CA TRP A 205 -11.27 -16.64 13.68
C TRP A 205 -9.86 -17.00 14.17
N ALA A 206 -9.74 -17.95 15.09
CA ALA A 206 -8.45 -18.46 15.58
C ALA A 206 -7.60 -19.09 14.46
N GLN A 207 -8.21 -19.89 13.59
CA GLN A 207 -7.53 -20.50 12.43
C GLN A 207 -7.04 -19.45 11.43
N ARG A 208 -7.79 -18.35 11.28
CA ARG A 208 -7.37 -17.22 10.44
C ARG A 208 -6.18 -16.47 11.04
N LEU A 209 -6.17 -16.25 12.36
CA LEU A 209 -5.02 -15.64 13.05
C LEU A 209 -3.75 -16.48 12.86
N LYS A 210 -3.86 -17.81 13.01
CA LYS A 210 -2.74 -18.72 12.75
C LYS A 210 -2.28 -18.67 11.30
N ARG A 211 -3.20 -18.69 10.34
CA ARG A 211 -2.87 -18.72 8.90
C ARG A 211 -2.28 -17.40 8.39
N VAL A 212 -2.81 -16.27 8.83
CA VAL A 212 -2.45 -14.93 8.30
C VAL A 212 -1.32 -14.28 9.09
N PHE A 213 -1.33 -14.45 10.42
CA PHE A 213 -0.41 -13.76 11.33
C PHE A 213 0.53 -14.71 12.08
N ALA A 214 0.45 -16.03 11.87
CA ALA A 214 1.20 -17.03 12.62
C ALA A 214 0.96 -17.00 14.14
N ILE A 215 -0.18 -16.47 14.59
CA ILE A 215 -0.58 -16.44 16.01
C ILE A 215 -1.51 -17.63 16.28
N ASP A 216 -1.01 -18.65 16.98
CA ASP A 216 -1.81 -19.81 17.39
C ASP A 216 -2.41 -19.60 18.78
N ILE A 217 -3.70 -19.27 18.81
CA ILE A 217 -4.49 -19.16 20.05
C ILE A 217 -5.38 -20.38 20.29
N GLU A 218 -5.24 -21.45 19.49
CA GLU A 218 -5.97 -22.70 19.72
C GLU A 218 -5.26 -23.60 20.75
N LYS A 219 -3.99 -23.32 21.04
CA LYS A 219 -3.17 -24.08 21.97
C LYS A 219 -2.63 -23.19 23.10
N CYS A 220 -2.68 -23.70 24.32
CA CYS A 220 -2.05 -23.06 25.47
C CYS A 220 -0.53 -23.13 25.33
N ALA A 221 0.16 -22.02 25.58
CA ALA A 221 1.61 -21.95 25.50
C ALA A 221 2.31 -22.76 26.62
N GLU A 222 1.66 -22.92 27.77
CA GLU A 222 2.25 -23.64 28.92
C GLU A 222 1.97 -25.13 28.89
N CYS A 223 0.72 -25.54 28.66
CA CYS A 223 0.31 -26.94 28.76
C CYS A 223 -0.01 -27.61 27.42
N GLY A 224 0.00 -26.88 26.30
CA GLY A 224 -0.34 -27.42 24.97
C GLY A 224 -1.82 -27.79 24.77
N GLY A 225 -2.65 -27.61 25.80
CA GLY A 225 -4.08 -27.92 25.77
C GLY A 225 -4.88 -27.00 24.84
N LYS A 226 -6.07 -27.46 24.42
CA LYS A 226 -6.94 -26.70 23.50
C LYS A 226 -7.59 -25.51 24.22
N LEU A 227 -7.29 -24.29 23.76
CA LEU A 227 -7.92 -23.08 24.25
C LEU A 227 -9.31 -22.87 23.60
N ARG A 228 -10.22 -22.27 24.35
CA ARG A 228 -11.57 -21.89 23.89
C ARG A 228 -11.78 -20.41 24.18
N VAL A 229 -12.26 -19.66 23.18
CA VAL A 229 -12.67 -18.26 23.37
C VAL A 229 -13.99 -18.25 24.16
N ILE A 230 -13.99 -17.57 25.32
CA ILE A 230 -15.15 -17.51 26.22
C ILE A 230 -15.92 -16.19 26.05
N ALA A 231 -15.20 -15.09 25.81
CA ALA A 231 -15.80 -13.77 25.60
C ALA A 231 -14.92 -12.90 24.68
N CYS A 232 -15.55 -11.93 24.01
CA CYS A 232 -14.88 -10.81 23.34
C CYS A 232 -15.27 -9.53 24.09
N ILE A 233 -14.29 -8.87 24.73
CA ILE A 233 -14.53 -7.68 25.55
C ILE A 233 -13.98 -6.48 24.77
N GLU A 234 -14.85 -5.54 24.41
CA GLU A 234 -14.49 -4.37 23.59
C GLU A 234 -14.51 -3.04 24.36
N ASP A 235 -15.08 -3.01 25.58
CA ASP A 235 -15.16 -1.80 26.41
C ASP A 235 -13.79 -1.46 27.05
N PRO A 236 -13.19 -0.29 26.72
CA PRO A 236 -11.89 0.12 27.25
C PRO A 236 -11.82 0.21 28.78
N LEU A 237 -12.90 0.62 29.45
CA LEU A 237 -12.90 0.75 30.91
C LEU A 237 -12.85 -0.62 31.58
N LEU A 238 -13.67 -1.55 31.09
CA LEU A 238 -13.70 -2.93 31.57
C LEU A 238 -12.37 -3.66 31.30
N ILE A 239 -11.78 -3.47 30.12
CA ILE A 239 -10.46 -4.02 29.79
C ILE A 239 -9.41 -3.55 30.80
N ARG A 240 -9.38 -2.25 31.12
CA ARG A 240 -8.43 -1.70 32.10
C ARG A 240 -8.61 -2.31 33.48
N GLN A 241 -9.84 -2.45 33.95
CA GLN A 241 -10.14 -3.06 35.26
C GLN A 241 -9.70 -4.53 35.34
N ILE A 242 -9.94 -5.30 34.28
CA ILE A 242 -9.51 -6.71 34.21
C ILE A 242 -7.98 -6.80 34.23
N LEU A 243 -7.30 -6.02 33.40
CA LEU A 243 -5.83 -6.04 33.33
C LEU A 243 -5.19 -5.59 34.64
N SER A 244 -5.73 -4.57 35.31
CA SER A 244 -5.22 -4.13 36.62
C SER A 244 -5.36 -5.21 37.68
N HIS A 245 -6.48 -5.96 37.68
CA HIS A 245 -6.70 -7.04 38.62
C HIS A 245 -5.74 -8.23 38.38
N VAL A 246 -5.53 -8.60 37.11
CA VAL A 246 -4.59 -9.67 36.73
C VAL A 246 -3.16 -9.30 37.15
N GLN A 247 -2.72 -8.08 36.85
CA GLN A 247 -1.37 -7.61 37.24
C GLN A 247 -1.16 -7.60 38.76
N GLN A 248 -2.16 -7.22 39.55
CA GLN A 248 -2.07 -7.27 41.01
C GLN A 248 -1.96 -8.71 41.55
N ARG A 249 -2.57 -9.67 40.87
CA ARG A 249 -2.54 -11.09 41.24
C ARG A 249 -1.21 -11.76 40.85
N ASP A 250 -0.64 -11.36 39.72
CA ASP A 250 0.63 -11.89 39.21
C ASP A 250 1.85 -11.17 39.81
N SER A 251 1.66 -10.09 40.56
CA SER A 251 2.70 -9.53 41.41
C SER A 251 3.17 -10.60 42.40
N PRO A 252 4.47 -10.93 42.45
CA PRO A 252 4.97 -11.84 43.47
C PRO A 252 4.66 -11.21 44.82
N ALA A 253 3.87 -11.90 45.64
CA ALA A 253 3.85 -11.58 47.06
C ALA A 253 5.29 -11.75 47.55
N ASP A 254 5.90 -10.67 48.06
CA ASP A 254 7.08 -10.71 48.90
C ASP A 254 6.75 -11.61 50.10
N PHE A 255 6.90 -12.91 49.94
CA PHE A 255 7.18 -13.79 51.05
C PHE A 255 8.68 -13.65 51.28
N ASP A 256 9.06 -12.60 52.01
CA ASP A 256 10.36 -12.56 52.67
C ASP A 256 10.46 -13.81 53.54
N ALA A 257 11.15 -14.83 53.03
CA ALA A 257 11.59 -15.94 53.84
C ALA A 257 12.46 -15.34 54.94
N ARG A 258 11.96 -15.33 56.19
CA ARG A 258 12.74 -14.93 57.36
C ARG A 258 14.08 -15.65 57.30
N GLY A 259 15.15 -14.90 57.03
CA GLY A 259 16.51 -15.39 57.19
C GLY A 259 16.71 -15.87 58.62
N PRO A 260 17.57 -16.88 58.85
CA PRO A 260 17.82 -17.40 60.18
C PRO A 260 18.34 -16.27 61.10
N PRO A 261 17.99 -16.26 62.39
CA PRO A 261 18.43 -15.22 63.31
C PRO A 261 19.97 -15.21 63.39
N GLY A 262 20.56 -14.05 63.12
CA GLY A 262 22.01 -13.86 63.15
C GLY A 262 22.57 -14.13 64.56
N ALA A 263 23.66 -14.90 64.61
CA ALA A 263 24.37 -15.18 65.84
C ALA A 263 24.87 -13.87 66.48
N ALA A 264 24.45 -13.64 67.72
CA ALA A 264 25.02 -12.60 68.56
C ALA A 264 26.50 -12.93 68.82
N ILE A 265 27.39 -12.10 68.29
CA ILE A 265 28.80 -12.11 68.67
C ILE A 265 28.88 -11.46 70.05
N VAL A 266 29.21 -12.26 71.06
CA VAL A 266 29.66 -11.80 72.38
C VAL A 266 31.18 -11.81 72.36
N ALA A 267 31.75 -10.68 72.82
CA ALA A 267 33.17 -10.34 73.00
C ALA A 267 33.95 -9.90 71.76
#